data_AF-A0A1Q5JPG8-F1
#
_entry.id   AF-A0A1Q5JPG8-F1
#
_cell.length_a   1.000
_cell.length_b   1.000
_cell.length_c   1.000
_cell.angle_alpha   90.00
_cell.angle_beta   90.00
_cell.angle_gamma   90.00
#
_symmetry.space_group_name_H-M   'P 1'
#
loop_
_entity.id
_entity.type
_entity.pdbx_description
1 polymer ?
#
loop_
_entity_poly.entity_id
_entity_poly.type
_entity_poly.pdbx_seq_one_letter_code
_entity_poly.pdbx_strand_id
1 'polypeptide(L)'
;MADVVDRADAEETTQTVVGLLVVGLIVLINVLVFRSVLAAFAPLFAVTVVGGAAVGTVVGAALLTGFELDPGTPSMIGTVLIGIGVDYFLFLLFRFREELRRRPQEHHRVVAADVAERVGTAVTSAALTIVAAFATLGVYQCPATSSTAGTRSSGAQ
;
A
#
# COMPACT_ATOMS: atom_id res chain seq x y z
N MET A 1 -12.03 33.60 10.97
CA MET A 1 -10.58 33.65 10.69
C MET A 1 -9.79 33.02 11.83
N ALA A 2 -9.97 33.41 13.11
CA ALA A 2 -9.31 32.72 14.24
C ALA A 2 -9.76 31.24 14.42
N ASP A 3 -11.06 30.96 14.41
CA ASP A 3 -11.60 29.59 14.59
C ASP A 3 -11.25 28.61 13.44
N VAL A 4 -11.03 29.12 12.22
CA VAL A 4 -10.57 28.29 11.08
C VAL A 4 -9.07 28.02 11.12
N VAL A 5 -8.28 28.92 11.73
CA VAL A 5 -6.84 28.71 11.95
C VAL A 5 -6.62 27.74 13.12
N ASP A 6 -7.34 27.90 14.23
CA ASP A 6 -7.27 26.98 15.38
C ASP A 6 -7.65 25.54 15.00
N ARG A 7 -8.64 25.36 14.11
CA ARG A 7 -9.01 24.04 13.58
C ARG A 7 -7.95 23.44 12.66
N ALA A 8 -7.37 24.24 11.78
CA ALA A 8 -6.33 23.78 10.87
C ALA A 8 -5.05 23.37 11.63
N ASP A 9 -4.65 24.17 12.63
CA ASP A 9 -3.48 23.89 13.48
C ASP A 9 -3.71 22.64 14.35
N ALA A 10 -4.94 22.45 14.86
CA ALA A 10 -5.31 21.26 15.62
C ALA A 10 -5.34 20.00 14.75
N GLU A 11 -5.82 20.08 13.51
CA GLU A 11 -5.83 18.96 12.56
C GLU A 11 -4.41 18.58 12.13
N GLU A 12 -3.55 19.55 11.82
CA GLU A 12 -2.16 19.31 11.43
C GLU A 12 -1.35 18.69 12.58
N THR A 13 -1.52 19.21 13.80
CA THR A 13 -0.86 18.66 14.99
C THR A 13 -1.34 17.24 15.27
N THR A 14 -2.65 16.99 15.18
CA THR A 14 -3.22 15.65 15.40
C THR A 14 -2.70 14.67 14.35
N GLN A 15 -2.71 15.04 13.07
CA GLN A 15 -2.22 14.20 11.98
C GLN A 15 -0.73 13.91 12.13
N THR A 16 0.08 14.90 12.52
CA THR A 16 1.51 14.72 12.76
C THR A 16 1.78 13.81 13.94
N VAL A 17 1.06 14.00 15.06
CA VAL A 17 1.20 13.15 16.25
C VAL A 17 0.80 11.71 15.92
N VAL A 18 -0.35 11.51 15.26
CA VAL A 18 -0.81 10.18 14.84
C VAL A 18 0.18 9.52 13.89
N GLY A 19 0.68 10.24 12.89
CA GLY A 19 1.67 9.74 11.95
C GLY A 19 2.96 9.31 12.65
N LEU A 20 3.48 10.15 13.55
CA LEU A 20 4.67 9.83 14.35
C LEU A 20 4.42 8.59 15.24
N LEU A 21 3.24 8.48 15.84
CA LEU A 21 2.86 7.34 16.69
C LEU A 21 2.80 6.04 15.87
N VAL A 22 2.18 6.07 14.69
CA VAL A 22 2.09 4.91 13.79
C VAL A 22 3.47 4.47 13.32
N VAL A 23 4.31 5.40 12.85
CA VAL A 23 5.68 5.09 12.43
C VAL A 23 6.50 4.56 13.61
N GLY A 24 6.40 5.19 14.78
CA GLY A 24 7.05 4.74 16.01
C GLY A 24 6.63 3.34 16.41
N LEU A 25 5.34 3.01 16.31
CA LEU A 25 4.81 1.68 16.60
C LEU A 25 5.32 0.63 15.61
N ILE A 26 5.33 0.95 14.31
CA ILE A 26 5.89 0.08 13.26
C ILE A 26 7.36 -0.22 13.55
N VAL A 27 8.16 0.82 13.83
CA VAL A 27 9.59 0.66 14.15
C VAL A 27 9.75 -0.17 15.42
N LEU A 28 8.96 0.08 16.46
CA LEU A 28 9.01 -0.66 17.72
C LEU A 28 8.74 -2.15 17.51
N ILE A 29 7.67 -2.50 16.78
CA ILE A 29 7.33 -3.90 16.47
C ILE A 29 8.46 -4.54 15.66
N ASN A 30 9.00 -3.84 14.66
CA ASN A 30 10.13 -4.34 13.89
C ASN A 30 11.37 -4.58 14.76
N VAL A 31 11.74 -3.65 15.64
CA VAL A 31 12.86 -3.84 16.57
C VAL A 31 12.62 -5.06 17.47
N LEU A 32 11.39 -5.27 17.93
CA LEU A 32 11.01 -6.41 18.76
C LEU A 32 11.15 -7.75 18.01
N VAL A 33 10.70 -7.81 16.75
CA VAL A 33 10.75 -9.01 15.90
C VAL A 33 12.19 -9.34 15.50
N PHE A 34 12.97 -8.32 15.13
CA PHE A 34 14.31 -8.52 14.60
C PHE A 34 15.40 -8.55 15.67
N ARG A 35 15.10 -8.06 16.88
CA ARG A 35 16.05 -7.85 17.98
C ARG A 35 17.28 -7.02 17.57
N SER A 36 17.18 -6.29 16.45
CA SER A 36 18.24 -5.48 15.85
C SER A 36 17.62 -4.30 15.09
N VAL A 37 18.08 -3.10 15.44
CA VAL A 37 17.57 -1.83 14.86
C VAL A 37 17.88 -1.74 13.37
N LEU A 38 19.06 -2.20 12.93
CA LEU A 38 19.43 -2.17 11.50
C LEU A 38 18.52 -3.07 10.65
N ALA A 39 18.15 -4.24 11.19
CA ALA A 39 17.31 -5.18 10.47
C ALA A 39 15.83 -4.74 10.45
N ALA A 40 15.41 -3.91 11.41
CA ALA A 40 14.09 -3.26 11.43
C ALA A 40 13.90 -2.23 10.30
N PHE A 41 14.98 -1.64 9.79
CA PHE A 41 14.91 -0.71 8.66
C PHE A 41 14.77 -1.41 7.30
N ALA A 42 15.16 -2.68 7.19
CA ALA A 42 15.06 -3.43 5.94
C ALA A 42 13.63 -3.49 5.36
N PRO A 43 12.58 -3.90 6.13
CA PRO A 43 11.20 -3.89 5.64
C PRO A 43 10.73 -2.47 5.31
N LEU A 44 11.05 -1.50 6.16
CA LEU A 44 10.62 -0.13 5.97
C LEU A 44 11.19 0.46 4.68
N PHE A 45 12.48 0.24 4.42
CA PHE A 45 13.15 0.68 3.21
C PHE A 45 12.58 -0.01 1.98
N ALA A 46 12.42 -1.34 2.01
CA ALA A 46 11.87 -2.09 0.89
C ALA A 46 10.45 -1.60 0.52
N VAL A 47 9.58 -1.43 1.51
CA VAL A 47 8.19 -0.98 1.29
C VAL A 47 8.13 0.47 0.85
N THR A 48 9.01 1.34 1.37
CA THR A 48 9.07 2.76 0.95
C THR A 48 9.53 2.90 -0.49
N VAL A 49 10.52 2.11 -0.93
CA VAL A 49 10.98 2.12 -2.33
C VAL A 49 9.88 1.62 -3.26
N VAL A 50 9.23 0.52 -2.93
CA VAL A 50 8.13 -0.04 -3.72
C VAL A 50 6.91 0.90 -3.72
N GLY A 51 6.59 1.51 -2.58
CA GLY A 51 5.52 2.50 -2.45
C GLY A 51 5.77 3.77 -3.24
N GLY A 52 6.99 4.29 -3.19
CA GLY A 52 7.40 5.42 -4.03
C GLY A 52 7.27 5.11 -5.52
N ALA A 53 7.69 3.90 -5.94
CA ALA A 53 7.50 3.46 -7.31
C ALA A 53 6.02 3.33 -7.69
N ALA A 54 5.17 2.77 -6.82
CA ALA A 54 3.73 2.62 -7.07
C ALA A 54 3.00 3.96 -7.15
N VAL A 55 3.30 4.91 -6.25
CA VAL A 55 2.75 6.26 -6.33
C VAL A 55 3.27 6.96 -7.60
N GLY A 56 4.56 6.82 -7.90
CA GLY A 56 5.17 7.40 -9.09
C GLY A 56 4.58 6.87 -10.40
N THR A 57 4.24 5.58 -10.48
CA THR A 57 3.58 5.03 -11.67
C THR A 57 2.16 5.53 -11.82
N VAL A 58 1.39 5.67 -10.73
CA VAL A 58 0.02 6.19 -10.78
C VAL A 58 0.01 7.67 -11.17
N VAL A 59 0.83 8.49 -10.51
CA VAL A 59 0.96 9.93 -10.83
C VAL A 59 1.49 10.12 -12.24
N GLY A 60 2.51 9.35 -12.64
CA GLY A 60 3.06 9.38 -13.99
C GLY A 60 2.03 8.98 -15.05
N ALA A 61 1.24 7.93 -14.80
CA ALA A 61 0.18 7.51 -15.71
C ALA A 61 -0.89 8.59 -15.87
N ALA A 62 -1.32 9.23 -14.78
CA ALA A 62 -2.30 10.31 -14.83
C ALA A 62 -1.80 11.54 -15.60
N LEU A 63 -0.53 11.92 -15.42
CA LEU A 63 0.09 13.00 -16.19
C LEU A 63 0.14 12.69 -17.70
N LEU A 64 0.36 11.41 -18.06
CA LEU A 64 0.40 10.97 -19.46
C LEU A 64 -0.99 10.87 -20.10
N THR A 65 -2.01 10.48 -19.33
CA THR A 65 -3.39 10.33 -19.83
C THR A 65 -4.22 11.61 -19.70
N GLY A 66 -3.70 12.64 -19.01
CA GLY A 66 -4.42 13.88 -18.72
C GLY A 66 -5.54 13.71 -17.71
N PHE A 67 -5.54 12.64 -16.92
CA PHE A 67 -6.56 12.35 -15.92
C PHE A 67 -6.31 13.16 -14.65
N GLU A 68 -7.33 13.88 -14.16
CA GLU A 68 -7.23 14.58 -12.88
C GLU A 68 -7.27 13.58 -11.72
N LEU A 69 -6.17 13.48 -10.98
CA LEU A 69 -6.10 12.72 -9.73
C LEU A 69 -6.54 13.60 -8.58
N ASP A 70 -7.36 13.06 -7.69
CA ASP A 70 -7.66 13.72 -6.42
C ASP A 70 -6.37 13.86 -5.58
N PRO A 71 -6.09 15.04 -4.99
CA PRO A 71 -4.87 15.29 -4.22
C PRO A 71 -4.63 14.33 -3.06
N GLY A 72 -5.69 13.70 -2.52
CA GLY A 72 -5.59 12.71 -1.45
C GLY A 72 -5.18 11.31 -1.93
N THR A 73 -5.36 11.00 -3.22
CA THR A 73 -5.11 9.66 -3.79
C THR A 73 -3.68 9.16 -3.55
N PRO A 74 -2.62 9.95 -3.84
CA PRO A 74 -1.24 9.51 -3.59
C PRO A 74 -0.96 9.20 -2.11
N SER A 75 -1.52 10.00 -1.20
CA SER A 75 -1.36 9.81 0.24
C SER A 75 -2.06 8.55 0.73
N MET A 76 -3.27 8.27 0.21
CA MET A 76 -3.99 7.03 0.52
C MET A 76 -3.23 5.79 0.03
N ILE A 77 -2.74 5.82 -1.22
CA ILE A 77 -1.93 4.72 -1.77
C ILE A 77 -0.71 4.48 -0.89
N GLY A 78 0.05 5.54 -0.57
CA GLY A 78 1.25 5.43 0.28
C GLY A 78 0.96 4.82 1.65
N THR A 79 -0.10 5.29 2.32
CA THR A 79 -0.47 4.80 3.67
C THR A 79 -0.89 3.33 3.65
N VAL A 80 -1.72 2.93 2.69
CA VAL A 80 -2.19 1.54 2.54
C VAL A 80 -1.03 0.61 2.19
N LEU A 81 -0.14 1.03 1.28
CA LEU A 81 0.99 0.22 0.86
C LEU A 81 2.02 0.04 1.97
N ILE A 82 2.24 1.06 2.81
CA ILE A 82 3.09 0.94 3.99
C ILE A 82 2.51 -0.07 4.97
N GLY A 83 1.22 0.02 5.29
CA GLY A 83 0.58 -0.87 6.26
C GLY A 83 0.63 -2.34 5.82
N ILE A 84 0.13 -2.61 4.61
CA ILE A 84 0.05 -3.98 4.08
C ILE A 84 1.44 -4.52 3.70
N GLY A 85 2.31 -3.67 3.15
CA GLY A 85 3.66 -4.06 2.72
C GLY A 85 4.54 -4.49 3.88
N VAL A 86 4.50 -3.77 5.00
CA VAL A 86 5.27 -4.15 6.20
C VAL A 86 4.74 -5.46 6.80
N ASP A 87 3.41 -5.65 6.84
CA ASP A 87 2.80 -6.88 7.34
C ASP A 87 3.23 -8.12 6.54
N TYR A 88 3.14 -8.05 5.20
CA TYR A 88 3.59 -9.15 4.35
C TYR A 88 5.09 -9.40 4.43
N PHE A 89 5.92 -8.35 4.55
CA PHE A 89 7.36 -8.52 4.69
C PHE A 89 7.72 -9.20 6.01
N LEU A 90 7.07 -8.80 7.10
CA LEU A 90 7.23 -9.44 8.41
C LEU A 90 6.78 -10.89 8.38
N PHE A 91 5.64 -11.19 7.76
CA PHE A 91 5.16 -12.56 7.58
C PHE A 91 6.15 -13.43 6.80
N LEU A 92 6.65 -12.93 5.66
CA LEU A 92 7.66 -13.59 4.84
C LEU A 92 8.91 -13.90 5.65
N LEU A 93 9.42 -12.92 6.39
CA LEU A 93 10.64 -13.08 7.15
C LEU A 93 10.45 -14.01 8.35
N PHE A 94 9.32 -13.93 9.03
CA PHE A 94 8.97 -14.85 10.10
C PHE A 94 9.02 -16.29 9.59
N ARG A 95 8.42 -16.54 8.41
CA ARG A 95 8.45 -17.86 7.78
C ARG A 95 9.86 -18.29 7.38
N PHE A 96 10.67 -17.37 6.86
CA PHE A 96 12.07 -17.64 6.52
C PHE A 96 12.90 -18.03 7.74
N ARG A 97 12.74 -17.31 8.86
CA ARG A 97 13.43 -17.62 10.12
C ARG A 97 13.00 -18.95 10.73
N GLU A 98 11.72 -19.27 10.64
CA GLU A 98 11.17 -20.55 11.09
C GLU A 98 11.80 -21.71 10.30
N GLU A 99 11.87 -21.60 8.98
CA GLU A 99 12.43 -22.68 8.13
C GLU A 99 13.95 -22.84 8.33
N LEU A 100 14.69 -21.74 8.52
CA LEU A 100 16.12 -21.77 8.87
C LEU A 100 16.39 -22.54 10.18
N ARG A 101 15.50 -22.40 11.18
CA ARG A 101 15.61 -23.13 12.44
C ARG A 101 15.28 -24.61 12.28
N ARG A 102 14.37 -24.96 11.37
CA ARG A 102 13.98 -26.35 11.07
C ARG A 102 15.02 -27.09 10.24
N ARG A 103 15.76 -26.38 9.38
CA ARG A 103 16.80 -26.96 8.50
C ARG A 103 18.17 -26.33 8.75
N PRO A 104 18.77 -26.49 9.94
CA PRO A 104 20.05 -25.85 10.27
C PRO A 104 21.24 -26.39 9.44
N GLN A 105 21.09 -27.56 8.80
CA GLN A 105 22.13 -28.21 8.00
C GLN A 105 22.10 -27.77 6.52
N GLU A 106 21.02 -27.14 6.05
CA GLU A 106 20.89 -26.70 4.66
C GLU A 106 21.52 -25.33 4.44
N HIS A 107 22.01 -25.09 3.22
CA HIS A 107 22.58 -23.80 2.86
C HIS A 107 21.50 -22.72 2.92
N HIS A 108 21.80 -21.58 3.57
CA HIS A 108 20.86 -20.47 3.76
C HIS A 108 20.19 -20.01 2.45
N ARG A 109 20.91 -20.09 1.32
CA ARG A 109 20.38 -19.76 -0.01
C ARG A 109 19.28 -20.70 -0.50
N VAL A 110 19.41 -21.99 -0.20
CA VAL A 110 18.42 -23.02 -0.61
C VAL A 110 17.14 -22.83 0.19
N VAL A 111 17.26 -22.63 1.50
CA VAL A 111 16.13 -22.33 2.39
C VAL A 111 15.46 -21.02 1.99
N ALA A 112 16.23 -19.99 1.63
CA ALA A 112 15.69 -18.71 1.17
C ALA A 112 14.89 -18.87 -0.13
N ALA A 113 15.38 -19.66 -1.09
CA ALA A 113 14.70 -19.89 -2.35
C ALA A 113 13.37 -20.66 -2.17
N ASP A 114 13.36 -21.76 -1.40
CA ASP A 114 12.15 -22.56 -1.14
C ASP A 114 11.07 -21.73 -0.40
N VAL A 115 11.49 -20.94 0.60
CA VAL A 115 10.55 -20.06 1.32
C VAL A 115 10.06 -18.94 0.42
N ALA A 116 10.94 -18.30 -0.36
CA ALA A 116 10.56 -17.23 -1.28
C ALA A 116 9.59 -17.73 -2.36
N GLU A 117 9.78 -18.95 -2.86
CA GLU A 117 8.88 -19.54 -3.85
C GLU A 117 7.49 -19.83 -3.25
N ARG A 118 7.44 -20.51 -2.10
CA ARG A 118 6.17 -20.87 -1.45
C ARG A 118 5.40 -19.66 -0.94
N VAL A 119 6.07 -18.79 -0.19
CA VAL A 119 5.43 -17.60 0.39
C VAL A 119 5.21 -16.54 -0.68
N GLY A 120 6.15 -16.39 -1.62
CA GLY A 120 5.98 -15.49 -2.76
C GLY A 120 4.74 -15.85 -3.57
N THR A 121 4.52 -17.14 -3.87
CA THR A 121 3.31 -17.60 -4.58
C THR A 121 2.03 -17.32 -3.78
N ALA A 122 2.06 -17.48 -2.46
CA ALA A 122 0.91 -17.16 -1.61
C ALA A 122 0.61 -15.64 -1.60
N VAL A 123 1.65 -14.81 -1.46
CA VAL A 123 1.54 -13.34 -1.45
C VAL A 123 1.11 -12.81 -2.81
N THR A 124 1.63 -13.35 -3.92
CA THR A 124 1.22 -12.94 -5.26
C THR A 124 -0.22 -13.32 -5.56
N SER A 125 -0.69 -14.47 -5.08
CA SER A 125 -2.11 -14.87 -5.18
C SER A 125 -3.03 -13.91 -4.42
N ALA A 126 -2.65 -13.52 -3.19
CA ALA A 126 -3.39 -12.51 -2.42
C ALA A 126 -3.39 -11.14 -3.14
N ALA A 127 -2.24 -10.70 -3.65
CA ALA A 127 -2.12 -9.47 -4.40
C ALA A 127 -2.97 -9.48 -5.69
N LEU A 128 -3.01 -10.60 -6.42
CA LEU A 128 -3.84 -10.76 -7.60
C LEU A 128 -5.33 -10.57 -7.27
N THR A 129 -5.75 -11.09 -6.11
CA THR A 129 -7.14 -10.92 -5.63
C THR A 129 -7.47 -9.45 -5.39
N ILE A 130 -6.54 -8.70 -4.78
CA ILE A 130 -6.70 -7.26 -4.56
C ILE A 130 -6.77 -6.51 -5.90
N VAL A 131 -5.88 -6.82 -6.83
CA VAL A 131 -5.88 -6.24 -8.19
C VAL A 131 -7.20 -6.52 -8.89
N ALA A 132 -7.72 -7.76 -8.82
CA ALA A 132 -9.00 -8.13 -9.41
C ALA A 132 -10.16 -7.34 -8.78
N ALA A 133 -10.18 -7.19 -7.45
CA ALA A 133 -11.21 -6.42 -6.75
C ALA A 133 -11.22 -4.94 -7.17
N PHE A 134 -10.05 -4.31 -7.20
CA PHE A 134 -9.93 -2.91 -7.66
C PHE A 134 -10.23 -2.77 -9.15
N ALA A 135 -9.85 -3.74 -9.99
CA ALA A 135 -10.21 -3.74 -11.41
C ALA A 135 -11.73 -3.81 -11.61
N THR A 136 -12.43 -4.66 -10.86
CA THR A 136 -13.90 -4.73 -10.89
C THR A 136 -14.55 -3.42 -10.44
N LEU A 137 -14.03 -2.79 -9.37
CA LEU A 137 -14.48 -1.46 -8.93
C LEU A 137 -14.25 -0.39 -10.01
N GLY A 138 -13.10 -0.41 -10.68
CA GLY A 138 -12.79 0.52 -11.77
C GLY A 138 -13.72 0.34 -12.98
N VAL A 139 -14.02 -0.90 -13.36
CA VAL A 139 -15.00 -1.20 -14.43
C VAL A 139 -16.39 -0.68 -14.06
N TYR A 140 -16.80 -0.86 -12.81
CA TYR A 140 -18.10 -0.34 -12.33
C TYR A 140 -18.18 1.19 -12.39
N GLN A 141 -17.08 1.89 -12.10
CA GLN A 141 -17.04 3.35 -12.14
C GLN A 141 -16.89 3.94 -13.56
N CYS A 142 -16.65 3.13 -14.59
CA CYS A 142 -16.58 3.61 -15.96
C CYS A 142 -17.99 3.98 -16.47
N PRO A 143 -18.29 5.25 -16.79
CA PRO A 143 -19.60 5.69 -17.21
C PRO A 143 -19.87 5.31 -18.68
N ALA A 144 -20.05 4.02 -18.96
CA ALA A 144 -20.47 3.52 -20.28
C ALA A 144 -22.01 3.52 -20.47
N THR A 145 -22.76 4.31 -19.68
CA THR A 145 -24.24 4.29 -19.67
C THR A 145 -24.89 5.68 -19.61
N SER A 146 -24.17 6.78 -19.88
CA SER A 146 -24.80 8.12 -19.95
C SER A 146 -25.36 8.49 -21.33
N SER A 147 -25.36 7.60 -22.32
CA SER A 147 -25.96 7.86 -23.64
C SER A 147 -27.25 7.07 -23.87
N THR A 148 -28.27 7.26 -23.02
CA THR A 148 -29.67 6.86 -23.35
C THR A 148 -30.73 7.77 -22.70
N ALA A 149 -30.38 8.97 -22.23
CA ALA A 149 -31.32 9.87 -21.55
C ALA A 149 -31.38 11.29 -22.16
N GLY A 150 -31.34 11.40 -23.50
CA GLY A 150 -31.26 12.70 -24.17
C GLY A 150 -31.88 12.76 -25.57
N THR A 151 -33.02 12.09 -25.82
CA THR A 151 -33.78 12.23 -27.09
C THR A 151 -35.29 12.25 -26.91
N ARG A 152 -35.79 12.78 -25.78
CA ARG A 152 -37.19 13.20 -25.63
C ARG A 152 -37.28 14.71 -25.37
N SER A 153 -36.86 15.50 -26.35
CA SER A 153 -37.26 16.90 -26.47
C SER A 153 -37.41 17.25 -27.96
N SER A 154 -38.36 16.58 -28.61
CA SER A 154 -38.94 17.04 -29.88
C SER A 154 -40.40 16.59 -29.87
N GLY A 155 -41.26 17.48 -29.38
CA GLY A 155 -42.67 17.25 -29.20
C GLY A 155 -43.27 18.27 -28.24
N ALA A 156 -43.93 19.27 -28.83
CA ALA A 156 -44.78 20.29 -28.19
C ALA A 156 -44.07 21.39 -27.38
N GLN A 157 -43.63 22.45 -28.06
CA GLN A 157 -44.41 23.69 -28.23
C GLN A 157 -43.69 24.64 -29.18
#